data_AF-A0A166JMB2-F1
#
_entry.id   AF-A0A166JMB2-F1
#
_cell.length_a   1.000
_cell.length_b   1.000
_cell.length_c   1.000
_cell.angle_alpha   90.00
_cell.angle_beta   90.00
_cell.angle_gamma   90.00
#
_symmetry.space_group_name_H-M   'P 1'
#
loop_
_entity.id
_entity.type
_entity.pdbx_description
1 polymer ?
#
loop_
_entity_poly.entity_id
_entity_poly.type
_entity_poly.pdbx_seq_one_letter_code
_entity_poly.pdbx_strand_id
1 'polypeptide(L)'
;SYEAFKAKVLGLYPGATLDDHQYSHTDLELLVDQSSKIALKNQAQFGEYHQEFNRISSWLVQKQKISKHEQSQEFMRGFEPAFCKHLIGQLQIKASDHYPEDPYEMKELLDTSNWLLAGTSAEAPVVALSNVTSNTVMTPST
;
A
#
# COMPACT_ATOMS: atom_id res chain seq x y z
N SER A 1 29.55 12.70 15.53
CA SER A 1 29.02 12.40 14.18
C SER A 1 27.56 12.84 14.12
N TYR A 2 26.96 12.88 12.92
CA TYR A 2 25.53 13.15 12.73
C TYR A 2 24.64 12.20 13.55
N GLU A 3 24.98 10.90 13.58
CA GLU A 3 24.27 9.90 14.38
C GLU A 3 24.29 10.21 15.89
N ALA A 4 25.43 10.62 16.43
CA ALA A 4 25.54 10.98 17.85
C ALA A 4 24.73 12.24 18.21
N PHE A 5 24.62 13.20 17.29
CA PHE A 5 23.78 14.38 17.46
C PHE A 5 22.29 14.01 17.43
N LYS A 6 21.86 13.21 16.46
CA LYS A 6 20.49 12.68 16.38
C LYS A 6 20.09 11.94 17.65
N ALA A 7 20.94 11.03 18.12
CA ALA A 7 20.69 10.28 19.35
C ALA A 7 20.53 11.20 20.58
N LYS A 8 21.35 12.26 20.68
CA LYS A 8 21.27 13.22 21.78
C LYS A 8 20.00 14.07 21.72
N VAL A 9 19.57 14.49 20.53
CA VAL A 9 18.32 15.24 20.33
C VAL A 9 17.10 14.36 20.62
N LEU A 10 17.11 13.10 20.15
CA LEU A 10 16.05 12.14 20.44
C LEU A 10 15.97 11.80 21.93
N GLY A 11 17.10 11.72 22.64
CA GLY A 11 17.14 11.51 24.09
C GLY A 11 16.52 12.65 24.91
N LEU A 12 16.42 13.87 24.38
CA LEU A 12 15.75 15.00 25.04
C LEU A 12 14.22 14.91 24.95
N TYR A 13 13.71 14.10 24.01
CA TYR A 13 12.29 13.89 23.77
C TYR A 13 12.00 12.39 23.79
N PRO A 14 11.88 11.77 24.97
CA PRO A 14 11.65 10.33 25.08
C PRO A 14 10.38 9.86 24.35
N GLY A 15 9.41 10.73 24.07
CA GLY A 15 8.25 10.43 23.21
C GLY A 15 8.51 10.45 21.69
N ALA A 16 9.67 10.95 21.24
CA ALA A 16 10.04 10.99 19.82
C ALA A 16 10.70 9.68 19.33
N THR A 17 11.28 8.90 20.25
CA THR A 17 11.91 7.60 19.98
C THR A 17 11.03 6.42 20.34
N LEU A 18 10.07 6.61 21.24
CA LEU A 18 9.27 5.55 21.87
C LEU A 18 7.91 5.35 21.21
N ASP A 19 7.80 5.58 19.90
CA ASP A 19 6.61 5.19 19.17
C ASP A 19 6.82 3.83 18.50
N ASP A 20 6.97 2.80 19.34
CA ASP A 20 6.94 1.39 18.92
C ASP A 20 5.55 0.94 18.43
N HIS A 21 4.60 1.89 18.37
CA HIS A 21 3.20 1.69 18.03
C HIS A 21 2.69 2.65 16.93
N GLN A 22 3.56 3.20 16.06
CA GLN A 22 3.10 4.06 14.94
C GLN A 22 2.06 3.37 14.04
N TYR A 23 2.28 2.08 13.75
CA TYR A 23 1.37 1.29 12.93
C TYR A 23 1.19 -0.11 13.51
N SER A 24 0.00 -0.68 13.29
CA SER A 24 -0.38 -2.03 13.64
C SER A 24 -0.66 -2.87 12.39
N HIS A 25 -0.77 -4.19 12.56
CA HIS A 25 -1.20 -5.07 11.48
C HIS A 25 -2.62 -4.73 11.00
N THR A 26 -3.50 -4.35 11.94
CA THR A 26 -4.87 -3.93 11.64
C THR A 26 -4.93 -2.67 10.78
N ASP A 27 -4.00 -1.73 10.95
CA ASP A 27 -3.93 -0.54 10.08
C ASP A 27 -3.60 -0.91 8.63
N LEU A 28 -2.72 -1.90 8.45
CA LEU A 28 -2.37 -2.43 7.13
C LEU A 28 -3.57 -3.15 6.50
N GLU A 29 -4.22 -4.05 7.25
CA GLU A 29 -5.40 -4.77 6.79
C GLU A 29 -6.54 -3.82 6.39
N LEU A 30 -6.79 -2.79 7.20
CA LEU A 30 -7.82 -1.80 6.91
C LEU A 30 -7.53 -1.05 5.61
N LEU A 31 -6.29 -0.61 5.40
CA LEU A 31 -5.87 0.06 4.17
C LEU A 31 -6.04 -0.84 2.95
N VAL A 32 -5.65 -2.11 3.08
CA VAL A 32 -5.73 -3.13 2.03
C VAL A 32 -7.19 -3.43 1.68
N ASP A 33 -8.05 -3.63 2.68
CA ASP A 33 -9.48 -3.93 2.49
C ASP A 33 -10.28 -2.73 1.96
N GLN A 34 -9.82 -1.51 2.21
CA GLN A 34 -10.40 -0.31 1.60
C GLN A 34 -9.97 -0.17 0.15
N SER A 35 -8.68 -0.37 -0.12
CA SER A 35 -8.09 -0.23 -1.44
C SER A 35 -8.61 -1.28 -2.41
N SER A 36 -8.85 -2.52 -1.96
CA SER A 36 -9.37 -3.61 -2.80
C SER A 36 -10.79 -3.37 -3.33
N LYS A 37 -11.52 -2.40 -2.77
CA LYS A 37 -12.87 -2.00 -3.24
C LYS A 37 -12.82 -0.94 -4.34
N ILE A 38 -11.64 -0.36 -4.59
CA ILE A 38 -11.46 0.76 -5.50
C ILE A 38 -10.73 0.28 -6.74
N ALA A 39 -11.36 0.48 -7.89
CA ALA A 39 -10.73 0.17 -9.17
C ALA A 39 -9.52 1.09 -9.42
N LEU A 40 -8.35 0.48 -9.62
CA LEU A 40 -7.14 1.17 -10.07
C LEU A 40 -7.23 1.43 -11.57
N LYS A 41 -7.64 2.65 -11.94
CA LYS A 41 -7.89 3.03 -13.34
C LYS A 41 -6.71 3.75 -13.99
N ASN A 42 -5.82 4.35 -13.20
CA ASN A 42 -4.70 5.11 -13.70
C ASN A 42 -3.49 5.07 -12.76
N GLN A 43 -2.36 5.56 -13.27
CA GLN A 43 -1.10 5.56 -12.54
C GLN A 43 -1.10 6.46 -11.29
N ALA A 44 -1.93 7.51 -11.24
CA ALA A 44 -2.03 8.38 -10.08
C ALA A 44 -2.67 7.65 -8.89
N GLN A 45 -3.77 6.93 -9.12
CA GLN A 45 -4.43 6.11 -8.09
C GLN A 45 -3.51 5.00 -7.59
N PHE A 46 -2.77 4.36 -8.50
CA PHE A 46 -1.76 3.36 -8.13
C PHE A 46 -0.63 3.97 -7.30
N GLY A 47 -0.16 5.17 -7.67
CA GLY A 47 0.85 5.90 -6.92
C GLY A 47 0.40 6.26 -5.51
N GLU A 48 -0.85 6.71 -5.35
CA GLU A 48 -1.45 7.00 -4.04
C GLU A 48 -1.52 5.74 -3.16
N TYR A 49 -2.05 4.64 -3.70
CA TYR A 49 -2.08 3.36 -3.00
C TYR A 49 -0.68 2.89 -2.59
N HIS A 50 0.29 2.93 -3.52
CA HIS A 50 1.66 2.50 -3.26
C HIS A 50 2.34 3.34 -2.17
N GLN A 51 2.11 4.66 -2.14
CA GLN A 51 2.67 5.53 -1.11
C GLN A 51 2.09 5.24 0.27
N GLU A 52 0.77 5.16 0.39
CA GLU A 52 0.10 4.88 1.66
C GLU A 52 0.41 3.48 2.17
N PHE A 53 0.40 2.47 1.29
CA PHE A 53 0.80 1.12 1.63
C PHE A 53 2.25 1.05 2.12
N ASN A 54 3.18 1.72 1.44
CA ASN A 54 4.59 1.72 1.85
C ASN A 54 4.81 2.43 3.17
N ARG A 55 4.04 3.48 3.47
CA ARG A 55 4.14 4.23 4.73
C ARG A 55 3.93 3.29 5.93
N ILE A 56 2.92 2.43 5.85
CA ILE A 56 2.58 1.47 6.91
C ILE A 56 3.50 0.25 6.85
N SER A 57 3.57 -0.41 5.69
CA SER A 57 4.25 -1.71 5.57
C SER A 57 5.77 -1.63 5.76
N SER A 58 6.43 -0.55 5.30
CA SER A 58 7.88 -0.40 5.48
C SER A 58 8.26 -0.28 6.95
N TRP A 59 7.42 0.40 7.75
CA TRP A 59 7.61 0.47 9.19
C TRP A 59 7.41 -0.89 9.86
N LEU A 60 6.38 -1.64 9.46
CA LEU A 60 6.13 -3.00 9.97
C LEU A 60 7.27 -3.96 9.65
N VAL A 61 7.82 -3.91 8.43
CA VAL A 61 9.00 -4.69 8.03
C VAL A 61 10.23 -4.28 8.84
N GLN A 62 10.46 -2.96 9.00
CA GLN A 62 11.59 -2.45 9.80
C GLN A 62 11.53 -2.95 11.25
N LYS A 63 10.32 -3.03 11.82
CA LYS A 63 10.07 -3.56 13.17
C LYS A 63 9.95 -5.08 13.23
N GLN A 64 10.18 -5.79 12.12
CA GLN A 64 10.07 -7.25 12.00
C GLN A 64 8.69 -7.78 12.42
N LYS A 65 7.63 -6.97 12.26
CA LYS A 65 6.24 -7.34 12.52
C LYS A 65 5.61 -8.08 11.35
N ILE A 66 6.11 -7.85 10.14
CA ILE A 66 5.82 -8.63 8.94
C ILE A 66 7.13 -8.87 8.18
N SER A 67 7.21 -9.97 7.45
CA SER A 67 8.27 -10.28 6.52
C SER A 67 8.08 -9.51 5.20
N LYS A 68 9.15 -9.44 4.38
CA LYS A 68 9.05 -8.88 3.01
C LYS A 68 8.09 -9.69 2.13
N HIS A 69 7.96 -10.98 2.42
CA HIS A 69 7.08 -11.88 1.70
C HIS A 69 5.60 -11.58 1.99
N GLU A 70 5.26 -11.45 3.28
CA GLU A 70 3.93 -11.00 3.71
C GLU A 70 3.62 -9.59 3.20
N GLN A 71 4.62 -8.69 3.18
CA GLN A 71 4.46 -7.36 2.59
C GLN A 71 4.02 -7.43 1.11
N SER A 72 4.64 -8.29 0.29
CA SER A 72 4.22 -8.46 -1.12
C SER A 72 2.81 -9.06 -1.24
N GLN A 73 2.48 -10.04 -0.40
CA GLN A 73 1.14 -10.66 -0.40
C GLN A 73 0.04 -9.65 -0.03
N GLU A 74 0.25 -8.86 1.03
CA GLU A 74 -0.69 -7.82 1.45
C GLU A 74 -0.83 -6.71 0.39
N PHE A 75 0.25 -6.40 -0.34
CA PHE A 75 0.18 -5.44 -1.45
C PHE A 75 -0.73 -5.93 -2.57
N MET A 76 -0.65 -7.23 -2.93
CA MET A 76 -1.56 -7.80 -3.92
C MET A 76 -3.02 -7.83 -3.43
N ARG A 77 -3.24 -8.13 -2.15
CA ARG A 77 -4.58 -8.15 -1.55
C ARG A 77 -5.27 -6.79 -1.63
N GLY A 78 -4.51 -5.69 -1.68
CA GLY A 78 -5.06 -4.35 -1.77
C GLY A 78 -5.55 -3.94 -3.16
N PHE A 79 -5.39 -4.80 -4.17
CA PHE A 79 -5.92 -4.54 -5.50
C PHE A 79 -7.35 -5.02 -5.67
N GLU A 80 -8.11 -4.30 -6.51
CA GLU A 80 -9.41 -4.78 -6.98
C GLU A 80 -9.27 -6.16 -7.66
N PRO A 81 -10.18 -7.13 -7.39
CA PRO A 81 -10.09 -8.48 -7.96
C PRO A 81 -9.92 -8.52 -9.49
N ALA A 82 -10.57 -7.61 -10.22
CA ALA A 82 -10.43 -7.52 -11.68
C ALA A 82 -9.02 -7.14 -12.11
N PHE A 83 -8.46 -6.07 -11.52
CA PHE A 83 -7.08 -5.65 -11.77
C PHE A 83 -6.08 -6.73 -11.36
N CYS A 84 -6.29 -7.34 -10.20
CA CYS A 84 -5.44 -8.40 -9.65
C CYS A 84 -5.36 -9.61 -10.61
N LYS A 85 -6.48 -10.01 -11.20
CA LYS A 85 -6.52 -11.08 -12.21
C LYS A 85 -5.72 -10.73 -13.47
N HIS A 86 -5.81 -9.49 -13.95
CA HIS A 86 -5.02 -9.03 -15.09
C HIS A 86 -3.52 -8.99 -14.77
N LEU A 87 -3.16 -8.52 -13.58
CA LEU A 87 -1.78 -8.47 -13.10
C LEU A 87 -1.16 -9.88 -13.03
N ILE A 88 -1.86 -10.84 -12.41
CA ILE A 88 -1.42 -12.24 -12.32
C ILE A 88 -1.22 -12.85 -13.71
N GLY A 89 -2.16 -12.62 -14.64
CA GLY A 89 -2.02 -13.11 -16.02
C GLY A 89 -0.77 -12.58 -16.72
N GLN A 90 -0.44 -11.29 -16.52
CA GLN A 90 0.79 -10.70 -17.08
C GLN A 90 2.05 -11.25 -16.43
N LEU A 91 2.03 -11.49 -15.11
CA LEU A 91 3.15 -12.06 -14.38
C LEU A 91 3.43 -13.50 -14.82
N GLN A 92 2.39 -14.32 -15.00
CA GLN A 92 2.54 -15.70 -15.49
C GLN A 92 3.13 -15.77 -16.90
N ILE A 93 2.84 -14.80 -17.77
CA ILE A 93 3.44 -14.72 -19.12
C ILE A 93 4.94 -14.37 -19.04
N LYS A 94 5.33 -13.50 -18.09
CA LYS A 94 6.73 -13.09 -17.90
C LYS A 94 7.57 -14.12 -17.16
N ALA A 95 6.98 -14.80 -16.19
CA ALA A 95 7.64 -15.73 -15.30
C ALA A 95 7.00 -17.12 -15.42
N SER A 96 7.19 -17.76 -16.58
CA SER A 96 6.61 -19.08 -16.89
C SER A 96 6.99 -20.18 -15.90
N ASP A 97 8.14 -20.02 -15.21
CA ASP A 97 8.65 -20.98 -14.22
C ASP A 97 8.26 -20.63 -12.77
N HIS A 98 7.36 -19.65 -12.56
CA HIS A 98 6.93 -19.25 -11.23
C HIS A 98 5.92 -20.24 -10.63
N TYR A 99 6.16 -20.69 -9.39
CA TYR A 99 5.29 -21.64 -8.71
C TYR A 99 4.07 -20.91 -8.12
N PRO A 100 2.84 -21.47 -8.21
CA PRO A 100 1.64 -20.80 -7.70
C PRO A 100 1.64 -20.51 -6.19
N GLU A 101 2.42 -21.25 -5.43
CA GLU A 101 2.55 -21.10 -3.97
C GLU A 101 3.62 -20.05 -3.59
N ASP A 102 4.50 -19.70 -4.52
CA ASP A 102 5.49 -18.66 -4.29
C ASP A 102 4.84 -17.29 -4.53
N PRO A 103 5.01 -16.29 -3.64
CA PRO A 103 4.59 -14.94 -3.92
C PRO A 103 5.50 -14.26 -4.91
N TYR A 104 4.90 -13.36 -5.68
CA TYR A 104 5.63 -12.46 -6.55
C TYR A 104 6.46 -11.48 -5.73
N GLU A 105 7.64 -11.17 -6.25
CA GLU A 105 8.51 -10.15 -5.66
C GLU A 105 7.86 -8.77 -5.82
N MET A 106 8.00 -7.91 -4.80
CA MET A 106 7.41 -6.56 -4.82
C MET A 106 7.80 -5.79 -6.08
N LYS A 107 9.04 -5.94 -6.53
CA LYS A 107 9.55 -5.30 -7.75
C LYS A 107 8.73 -5.70 -8.99
N GLU A 108 8.41 -6.98 -9.14
CA GLU A 108 7.66 -7.50 -10.29
C GLU A 108 6.22 -7.00 -10.28
N LEU A 109 5.61 -6.90 -9.09
CA LEU A 109 4.29 -6.32 -8.89
C LEU A 109 4.25 -4.86 -9.31
N LEU A 110 5.24 -4.06 -8.90
CA LEU A 110 5.33 -2.64 -9.26
C LEU A 110 5.57 -2.44 -10.76
N ASP A 111 6.53 -3.17 -11.34
CA ASP A 111 6.87 -3.05 -12.76
C ASP A 111 5.69 -3.45 -13.64
N THR A 112 4.99 -4.52 -13.29
CA THR A 112 3.86 -5.02 -14.08
C THR A 112 2.61 -4.17 -13.90
N SER A 113 2.36 -3.65 -12.69
CA SER A 113 1.24 -2.72 -12.45
C SER A 113 1.42 -1.41 -13.23
N ASN A 114 2.63 -0.83 -13.20
CA ASN A 114 2.93 0.36 -13.99
C ASN A 114 2.77 0.11 -15.49
N TRP A 115 3.24 -1.03 -15.99
CA TRP A 115 3.08 -1.39 -17.40
C TRP A 115 1.60 -1.55 -17.79
N LEU A 116 0.79 -2.21 -16.96
CA LEU A 116 -0.63 -2.43 -17.20
C LEU A 116 -1.40 -1.09 -17.24
N LEU A 117 -1.03 -0.16 -16.38
CA LEU A 117 -1.64 1.18 -16.30
C LEU A 117 -1.12 2.14 -17.39
N ALA A 118 0.10 1.94 -17.89
CA ALA A 118 0.66 2.75 -18.98
C ALA A 118 -0.08 2.56 -20.31
N GLY A 119 -0.72 1.40 -20.52
CA GLY A 119 -1.55 1.12 -21.70
C GLY A 119 -3.00 1.62 -21.61
N THR A 120 -3.45 2.06 -20.43
CA THR A 120 -4.82 2.54 -20.20
C THR A 120 -4.85 4.06 -20.36
N SER A 121 -5.35 4.55 -21.49
CA SER A 121 -5.43 5.98 -21.82
C SER A 121 -6.15 6.79 -20.72
N ALA A 122 -5.60 7.96 -20.40
CA ALA A 122 -5.92 8.83 -19.27
C ALA A 122 -7.24 9.61 -19.38
N GLU A 123 -8.35 8.96 -19.75
CA GLU A 123 -9.69 9.57 -19.73
C GLU A 123 -10.62 8.79 -18.79
N ALA A 124 -10.46 9.00 -17.48
CA ALA A 124 -11.50 8.65 -16.52
C ALA A 124 -11.59 9.74 -15.43
N PRO A 125 -12.79 10.17 -15.03
CA PRO A 125 -12.97 11.26 -14.08
C PRO A 125 -12.41 10.87 -12.71
N VAL A 126 -11.71 11.84 -12.11
CA VAL A 126 -11.01 11.75 -10.83
C VAL A 126 -12.04 11.56 -9.71
N VAL A 127 -12.08 10.37 -9.12
CA VAL A 127 -12.71 10.16 -7.81
C VAL A 127 -11.59 10.08 -6.79
N ALA A 128 -11.46 11.13 -5.98
CA ALA A 128 -10.51 11.18 -4.89
C ALA A 128 -10.96 10.24 -3.76
N LEU A 129 -10.05 9.38 -3.29
CA LEU A 129 -10.28 8.50 -2.15
C LEU A 129 -10.53 9.27 -0.84
N SER A 130 -10.10 10.53 -0.80
CA SER A 130 -10.19 11.45 0.34
C SER A 130 -11.62 11.92 0.70
N ASN A 131 -12.63 11.67 -0.15
CA ASN A 131 -13.95 12.30 0.00
C ASN A 131 -15.01 11.45 0.74
N VAL A 132 -14.70 10.20 1.14
CA VAL A 132 -15.69 9.33 1.79
C VAL A 132 -15.73 9.52 3.32
N THR A 133 -14.74 10.20 3.91
CA THR A 133 -14.63 10.41 5.36
C THR A 133 -15.37 11.64 5.91
N SER A 134 -16.08 12.43 5.10
CA SER A 134 -16.77 13.64 5.59
C SER A 134 -18.30 13.58 5.66
N ASN A 135 -18.96 12.52 5.18
CA ASN A 135 -20.43 12.48 5.18
C ASN A 135 -21.00 11.48 6.20
N THR A 136 -20.64 11.61 7.47
CA THR A 136 -21.44 11.05 8.58
C THR A 136 -21.33 11.93 9.82
N VAL A 137 -21.82 13.18 9.77
CA VAL A 137 -22.13 13.93 11.00
C VAL A 137 -23.35 14.85 10.77
N MET A 138 -24.50 14.40 11.29
CA MET A 138 -25.47 15.16 12.10
C MET A 138 -26.48 16.09 11.41
N THR A 139 -27.69 15.55 11.24
CA THR A 139 -28.96 16.31 11.34
C THR A 139 -29.15 16.82 12.77
N PRO A 140 -29.77 18.00 12.95
CA PRO A 140 -30.74 18.14 14.03
C PRO A 140 -32.10 18.60 13.48
N SER A 141 -33.11 17.83 13.84
CA SER A 141 -34.51 18.24 13.87
C SER A 141 -34.71 19.36 14.88
N THR A 142 -35.53 20.37 14.55
CA THR A 142 -36.78 20.74 15.24
C THR A 142 -37.51 21.75 14.35
#